data_AF-A0A1H0BMR3-F1
#
_entry.id   AF-A0A1H0BMR3-F1
#
_cell.length_a   1.000
_cell.length_b   1.000
_cell.length_c   1.000
_cell.angle_alpha   90.00
_cell.angle_beta   90.00
_cell.angle_gamma   90.00
#
_symmetry.space_group_name_H-M   'P 1'
#
loop_
_entity.id
_entity.type
_entity.pdbx_description
1 polymer ?
#
loop_
_entity_poly.entity_id
_entity_poly.type
_entity_poly.pdbx_seq_one_letter_code
_entity_poly.pdbx_strand_id
1 'polypeptide(L)' 'MITPRQIREIRELKGLSLRDVAKYCDVSAQLIGQVETEVKSLTEENYKQIIDGINKAYAAKMSQ' A
#
# COMPACT_ATOMS: atom_id res chain seq x y z
N MET A 1 9.86 -8.62 5.99
CA MET A 1 8.52 -7.98 5.92
C MET A 1 8.52 -6.85 6.93
N ILE A 2 7.95 -5.68 6.58
CA ILE A 2 7.77 -4.56 7.52
C ILE A 2 6.39 -4.65 8.19
N THR A 3 6.19 -3.94 9.30
CA THR A 3 4.90 -3.96 10.02
C THR A 3 3.81 -3.23 9.23
N PRO A 4 2.51 -3.49 9.50
CA PRO A 4 1.43 -2.78 8.82
C PRO A 4 1.47 -1.26 9.04
N ARG A 5 1.89 -0.83 10.23
CA ARG A 5 2.14 0.58 10.53
C ARG A 5 3.24 1.18 9.65
N GLN A 6 4.34 0.46 9.45
CA GLN A 6 5.43 0.92 8.57
C GLN A 6 4.99 1.01 7.10
N ILE A 7 4.10 0.13 6.63
CA ILE A 7 3.51 0.21 5.28
C ILE A 7 2.77 1.53 5.12
N ARG A 8 1.94 1.88 6.10
CA ARG A 8 1.22 3.16 6.13
C ARG A 8 2.17 4.35 6.11
N GLU A 9 3.18 4.34 6.98
CA GLU A 9 4.18 5.42 7.07
C GLU A 9 4.89 5.63 5.73
N ILE A 10 5.32 4.56 5.05
CA ILE A 10 5.96 4.66 3.73
C ILE A 10 4.99 5.22 2.68
N ARG A 11 3.74 4.75 2.66
CA ARG A 11 2.72 5.23 1.72
C ARG A 11 2.46 6.72 1.91
N GLU A 12 2.29 7.16 3.15
CA GLU A 12 2.05 8.56 3.51
C GLU A 12 3.27 9.46 3.22
N LEU A 13 4.49 8.99 3.52
CA LEU A 13 5.74 9.69 3.18
C LEU A 13 5.92 9.88 1.67
N LYS A 14 5.43 8.93 0.86
CA LYS A 14 5.39 9.05 -0.61
C LYS A 14 4.23 9.91 -1.11
N GLY A 15 3.40 10.43 -0.21
CA GLY A 15 2.23 11.26 -0.50
C GLY A 15 1.17 10.52 -1.32
N LEU A 16 1.02 9.21 -1.10
CA LEU A 16 0.06 8.37 -1.82
C LEU A 16 -1.20 8.16 -0.97
N SER A 17 -2.38 8.30 -1.59
CA SER A 17 -3.62 7.84 -0.97
C SER A 17 -3.78 6.32 -1.09
N LEU A 18 -4.67 5.73 -0.29
CA LEU A 18 -5.04 4.32 -0.44
C LEU A 18 -5.58 4.00 -1.86
N ARG A 19 -6.28 4.97 -2.48
CA ARG A 19 -6.81 4.83 -3.84
C ARG A 19 -5.71 4.88 -4.90
N ASP A 20 -4.66 5.65 -4.66
CA ASP A 20 -3.52 5.68 -5.59
C ASP A 20 -2.82 4.33 -5.60
N VAL A 21 -2.58 3.73 -4.44
CA VAL A 21 -1.99 2.39 -4.34
C VAL A 21 -2.90 1.32 -4.97
N ALA A 22 -4.21 1.35 -4.68
CA ALA A 22 -5.18 0.39 -5.20
C ALA A 22 -5.31 0.38 -6.74
N LYS A 23 -4.94 1.48 -7.42
CA LYS A 23 -4.92 1.49 -8.90
C LYS A 23 -3.82 0.61 -9.50
N TYR A 24 -2.80 0.25 -8.72
CA TYR A 24 -1.60 -0.45 -9.18
C TYR A 24 -1.38 -1.81 -8.50
N CYS A 25 -2.38 -2.34 -7.79
CA CYS A 25 -2.34 -3.67 -7.17
C CYS A 25 -3.72 -4.34 -7.22
N ASP A 26 -3.77 -5.65 -6.99
CA ASP A 26 -5.01 -6.45 -7.05
C ASP A 26 -5.85 -6.35 -5.77
N VAL A 27 -5.45 -5.50 -4.82
CA VAL A 27 -6.13 -5.31 -3.54
C VAL A 27 -6.86 -3.98 -3.47
N SER A 28 -8.03 -3.98 -2.85
CA SER A 28 -8.85 -2.77 -2.72
C SER A 28 -8.24 -1.76 -1.74
N ALA A 29 -8.55 -0.47 -1.93
CA ALA A 29 -8.20 0.59 -0.98
C ALA A 29 -8.68 0.30 0.45
N GLN A 30 -9.84 -0.35 0.59
CA GLN A 30 -10.36 -0.79 1.88
C GLN A 30 -9.48 -1.87 2.51
N LEU A 31 -9.05 -2.86 1.74
CA LEU A 31 -8.18 -3.93 2.24
C LEU A 31 -6.82 -3.36 2.68
N ILE A 32 -6.24 -2.44 1.90
CA ILE A 32 -4.99 -1.74 2.26
C ILE A 32 -5.17 -1.03 3.60
N GLY A 33 -6.26 -0.26 3.77
CA GLY A 33 -6.55 0.43 5.02
C GLY A 33 -6.74 -0.52 6.20
N GLN A 34 -7.46 -1.63 6.02
CA GLN A 34 -7.66 -2.64 7.07
C GLN A 34 -6.36 -3.34 7.48
N VAL A 35 -5.45 -3.56 6.54
CA VAL A 35 -4.11 -4.09 6.84
C VAL A 35 -3.32 -3.07 7.64
N GLU A 36 -3.22 -1.82 7.16
CA GLU A 36 -2.46 -0.74 7.80
C GLU A 36 -2.94 -0.39 9.21
N THR A 37 -4.22 -0.64 9.54
CA THR A 37 -4.80 -0.44 10.88
C THR A 37 -4.91 -1.73 11.70
N GLU A 38 -4.31 -2.83 11.21
CA GLU A 38 -4.29 -4.15 11.87
C GLU A 38 -5.68 -4.78 12.09
N VAL A 39 -6.72 -4.25 11.44
CA VAL A 39 -8.06 -4.86 11.38
C VAL A 39 -8.03 -6.18 10.63
N LYS A 40 -7.14 -6.31 9.63
CA LYS A 40 -6.87 -7.55 8.91
C LYS A 40 -5.39 -7.89 8.97
N SER A 41 -5.09 -9.17 9.18
CA SER A 41 -3.71 -9.65 9.27
C SER A 41 -2.93 -9.40 7.98
N LEU A 42 -1.68 -8.98 8.15
CA LEU A 42 -0.70 -8.91 7.08
C LEU A 42 -0.24 -10.33 6.74
N THR A 43 -0.52 -10.77 5.52
CA THR A 43 -0.07 -12.05 4.96
C THR A 43 1.03 -11.78 3.96
N GLU A 44 1.81 -12.80 3.58
CA GLU A 44 2.83 -12.62 2.54
C GLU A 44 2.25 -12.15 1.20
N GLU A 45 1.05 -12.63 0.86
CA GLU A 45 0.37 -12.29 -0.39
C GLU A 45 -0.05 -10.82 -0.41
N ASN A 46 -0.80 -10.37 0.61
CA ASN A 46 -1.24 -8.98 0.65
C ASN A 46 -0.06 -8.02 0.87
N TYR A 47 0.99 -8.44 1.58
CA TYR A 47 2.22 -7.67 1.71
C TYR A 47 2.87 -7.40 0.35
N LYS A 48 3.09 -8.44 -0.47
CA LYS A 48 3.71 -8.29 -1.79
C LYS A 48 2.88 -7.38 -2.69
N GLN A 49 1.57 -7.58 -2.72
CA GLN A 49 0.63 -6.77 -3.51
C GLN A 49 0.66 -5.29 -3.09
N ILE A 50 0.61 -5.00 -1.79
CA ILE A 50 0.59 -3.62 -1.28
C ILE A 50 1.92 -2.91 -1.55
N ILE A 51 3.06 -3.57 -1.30
CA ILE A 51 4.38 -2.97 -1.52
C ILE A 51 4.64 -2.72 -3.01
N ASP A 52 4.29 -3.67 -3.89
CA ASP A 52 4.41 -3.50 -5.34
C ASP A 52 3.51 -2.35 -5.83
N GLY A 53 2.27 -2.28 -5.35
CA GLY A 53 1.35 -1.18 -5.63
C GLY A 53 1.89 0.18 -5.19
N ILE A 54 2.48 0.28 -3.99
CA ILE A 54 3.11 1.52 -3.49
C ILE A 54 4.25 1.96 -4.41
N ASN A 55 5.11 1.03 -4.82
CA ASN A 55 6.26 1.33 -5.67
C ASN A 55 5.82 1.81 -7.06
N LYS A 56 4.85 1.12 -7.67
CA LYS A 56 4.29 1.49 -8.98
C LYS A 56 3.57 2.84 -8.93
N ALA A 57 2.74 3.07 -7.91
CA ALA A 57 2.03 4.33 -7.73
C ALA A 57 3.00 5.50 -7.53
N TYR A 58 4.07 5.30 -6.74
CA TYR A 58 5.10 6.31 -6.55
C TYR A 58 5.88 6.62 -7.83
N ALA A 59 6.28 5.58 -8.57
CA ALA A 59 6.96 5.75 -9.85
C ALA A 59 6.09 6.52 -10.86
N ALA A 60 4.80 6.16 -10.98
CA ALA A 60 3.86 6.86 -11.84
C ALA A 60 3.71 8.34 -11.45
N LYS A 61 3.61 8.64 -10.15
CA LYS A 61 3.54 10.00 -9.62
C LYS A 61 4.80 10.82 -9.90
N MET A 62 5.98 10.19 -9.96
CA MET A 62 7.25 10.86 -10.22
C MET A 62 7.53 11.06 -11.71
N SER A 63 6.85 10.33 -12.59
CA SER A 63 6.91 10.52 -14.04
C SER A 63 5.94 11.56 -14.59
N GLN A 64 5.15 12.20 -13.74
CA GLN A 64 4.23 13.30 -14.05
C GLN A 64 4.86 14.64 -13.72
#